data_AF-A0A523B092-F1
#
_entry.id   AF-A0A523B092-F1
#
_cell.length_a   1.000
_cell.length_b   1.000
_cell.length_c   1.000
_cell.angle_alpha   90.00
_cell.angle_beta   90.00
_cell.angle_gamma   90.00
#
_symmetry.space_group_name_H-M   'P 1'
#
loop_
_entity.id
_entity.type
_entity.pdbx_description
1 polymer ?
#
loop_
_entity_poly.entity_id
_entity_poly.type
_entity_poly.pdbx_seq_one_letter_code
_entity_poly.pdbx_strand_id
1 'polypeptide(L)'
;MSLSSYVPWAEKHKPRSIAEIKEIVGDADYVDKFISWLKGWRPGEKAALLYGPPGVGKTLLVEVAAKELGYELFQLNASDARTESMLRRLVGQSSKSVSLYSSKGKLVFLDEIDGLYGAEETGAVKTIVELIKESRVPIVMAANDPWDPKLRALREVAIMIEFKRLKVYSIIKHLKKICLRE
;
A
#
# COMPACT_ATOMS: atom_id res chain seq x y z
N MET A 1 19.89 -22.49 -25.58
CA MET A 1 19.72 -21.02 -25.70
C MET A 1 18.46 -20.65 -24.94
N SER A 2 18.59 -20.02 -23.77
CA SER A 2 17.43 -19.58 -23.01
C SER A 2 16.84 -18.36 -23.70
N LEU A 3 15.53 -18.39 -23.96
CA LEU A 3 14.77 -17.22 -24.38
C LEU A 3 14.92 -16.18 -23.26
N SER A 4 15.58 -15.06 -23.56
CA SER A 4 15.54 -13.88 -22.71
C SER A 4 14.07 -13.50 -22.54
N SER A 5 13.49 -13.73 -21.37
CA SER A 5 12.14 -13.31 -21.06
C SER A 5 12.06 -11.79 -21.18
N TYR A 6 11.24 -11.29 -22.10
CA TYR A 6 10.96 -9.88 -22.23
C TYR A 6 10.39 -9.36 -20.89
N VAL A 7 11.10 -8.41 -20.27
CA VAL A 7 10.64 -7.73 -19.06
C VAL A 7 10.09 -6.37 -19.48
N PRO A 8 8.81 -6.05 -19.20
CA PRO A 8 8.25 -4.74 -19.48
C PRO A 8 9.07 -3.62 -18.85
N TRP A 9 9.19 -2.49 -19.54
CA TRP A 9 9.97 -1.33 -19.07
C TRP A 9 9.54 -0.83 -17.69
N ALA A 10 8.23 -0.83 -17.43
CA ALA A 10 7.67 -0.44 -16.14
C ALA A 10 8.20 -1.30 -14.97
N GLU A 11 8.44 -2.60 -15.22
CA GLU A 11 9.04 -3.51 -14.24
C GLU A 11 10.56 -3.39 -14.20
N LYS A 12 11.21 -3.25 -15.37
CA LYS A 12 12.67 -3.09 -15.49
C LYS A 12 13.17 -1.87 -14.70
N HIS A 13 12.45 -0.76 -14.79
CA HIS A 13 12.81 0.52 -14.15
C HIS A 13 11.96 0.83 -12.91
N LYS A 14 11.26 -0.16 -12.36
CA LYS A 14 10.50 -0.01 -11.12
C LYS A 14 11.44 0.44 -9.99
N PRO A 15 11.14 1.56 -9.30
CA PRO A 15 11.95 2.04 -8.18
C PRO A 15 12.07 0.98 -7.09
N ARG A 16 13.26 0.83 -6.51
CA ARG A 16 13.55 -0.24 -5.53
C ARG A 16 13.83 0.26 -4.12
N SER A 17 13.91 1.58 -3.93
CA SER A 17 14.17 2.22 -2.65
C SER A 17 13.32 3.47 -2.45
N ILE A 18 13.08 3.82 -1.20
CA ILE A 18 12.41 5.07 -0.80
C ILE A 18 13.17 6.27 -1.36
N ALA A 19 14.51 6.22 -1.37
CA ALA A 19 15.35 7.26 -1.94
C ALA A 19 15.09 7.47 -3.45
N GLU A 20 14.99 6.38 -4.23
CA GLU A 20 14.64 6.46 -5.65
C GLU A 20 13.24 7.03 -5.86
N ILE A 21 12.25 6.60 -5.07
CA ILE A 21 10.89 7.15 -5.13
C ILE A 21 10.93 8.66 -4.91
N LYS A 22 11.59 9.12 -3.83
CA LYS A 22 11.74 10.54 -3.52
C LYS A 22 12.43 11.31 -4.63
N GLU A 23 13.48 10.76 -5.22
CA GLU A 23 14.19 11.37 -6.33
C GLU A 23 13.29 11.58 -7.56
N ILE A 24 12.39 10.63 -7.83
CA ILE A 24 11.45 10.69 -8.95
C ILE A 24 10.36 11.70 -8.68
N VAL A 25 9.71 11.66 -7.52
CA VAL A 25 8.54 12.49 -7.24
C VAL A 25 8.92 13.92 -6.87
N GLY A 26 10.11 14.11 -6.29
CA GLY A 26 10.64 15.37 -5.83
C GLY A 26 9.98 15.82 -4.52
N ASP A 27 8.75 16.33 -4.64
CA ASP A 27 7.92 16.70 -3.49
C ASP A 27 7.30 15.44 -2.88
N ALA A 28 7.83 15.03 -1.74
CA ALA A 28 7.64 13.70 -1.18
C ALA A 28 7.01 13.72 0.22
N ASP A 29 6.28 14.78 0.58
CA ASP A 29 5.63 14.91 1.89
C ASP A 29 4.77 13.71 2.26
N TYR A 30 4.06 13.13 1.28
CA TYR A 30 3.24 11.93 1.47
C TYR A 30 4.10 10.68 1.73
N VAL A 31 5.29 10.59 1.11
CA VAL A 31 6.26 9.52 1.36
C VAL A 31 6.76 9.65 2.80
N ASP A 32 7.17 10.85 3.20
CA ASP A 32 7.66 11.10 4.56
C ASP A 32 6.60 10.83 5.62
N LYS A 33 5.36 11.28 5.38
CA LYS A 33 4.22 10.99 6.25
C LYS A 33 3.97 9.49 6.39
N PHE A 34 4.00 8.74 5.29
CA PHE A 34 3.80 7.30 5.30
C PHE A 34 4.92 6.57 6.06
N ILE A 35 6.17 6.90 5.77
CA ILE A 35 7.33 6.27 6.43
C ILE A 35 7.38 6.61 7.92
N SER A 36 7.06 7.85 8.30
CA SER A 36 6.98 8.26 9.71
C SER A 36 5.88 7.49 10.45
N TRP A 37 4.70 7.35 9.84
CA TRP A 37 3.62 6.55 10.41
C TRP A 37 4.04 5.09 10.57
N LEU A 38 4.59 4.47 9.52
CA LEU A 38 4.94 3.05 9.53
C LEU A 38 6.02 2.73 10.57
N LYS A 39 7.05 3.58 10.70
CA LYS A 39 8.10 3.43 11.73
C LYS A 39 7.60 3.63 13.16
N GLY A 40 6.62 4.52 13.33
CA GLY A 40 6.06 4.88 14.63
C GLY A 40 4.86 4.04 15.08
N TRP A 41 4.31 3.21 14.18
CA TRP A 41 3.07 2.48 14.41
C TRP A 41 3.16 1.51 15.59
N ARG A 42 2.08 1.42 16.38
CA ARG A 42 1.93 0.52 17.53
C ARG A 42 0.54 -0.13 17.51
N PRO A 43 0.35 -1.31 18.13
CA PRO A 43 -0.97 -1.91 18.26
C PRO A 43 -2.00 -0.93 18.84
N GLY A 44 -3.17 -0.85 18.20
CA GLY A 44 -4.25 0.09 18.54
C GLY A 44 -4.18 1.46 17.85
N GLU A 45 -3.08 1.78 17.16
CA GLU A 45 -2.99 2.98 16.32
C GLU A 45 -3.83 2.87 15.04
N LYS A 46 -4.21 4.01 14.50
CA LYS A 46 -4.96 4.09 13.24
C LYS A 46 -4.20 3.43 12.08
N ALA A 47 -4.96 2.86 11.15
CA ALA A 47 -4.46 2.41 9.85
C ALA A 47 -3.97 3.59 9.00
N ALA A 48 -3.34 3.33 7.86
CA ALA A 48 -3.09 4.34 6.83
C ALA A 48 -3.99 4.10 5.62
N LEU A 49 -4.63 5.15 5.10
CA LEU A 49 -5.38 5.14 3.85
C LEU A 49 -4.66 6.02 2.82
N LEU A 50 -4.02 5.37 1.86
CA LEU A 50 -3.37 5.98 0.72
C LEU A 50 -4.41 6.23 -0.36
N TYR A 51 -4.50 7.45 -0.88
CA TYR A 51 -5.50 7.75 -1.90
C TYR A 51 -5.02 8.73 -2.96
N GLY A 52 -5.63 8.70 -4.13
CA GLY A 52 -5.28 9.57 -5.25
C GLY A 52 -5.41 8.86 -6.60
N PRO A 53 -5.07 9.52 -7.72
CA PRO A 53 -5.27 8.97 -9.06
C PRO A 53 -4.60 7.61 -9.29
N PRO A 54 -5.04 6.82 -10.27
CA PRO A 54 -4.34 5.59 -10.65
C PRO A 54 -2.94 5.91 -11.20
N GLY A 55 -1.98 5.00 -10.99
CA GLY A 55 -0.63 5.11 -11.53
C GLY A 55 0.32 6.11 -10.83
N VAL A 56 -0.04 6.62 -9.65
CA VAL A 56 0.80 7.57 -8.88
C VAL A 56 1.75 6.91 -7.87
N GLY A 57 1.77 5.57 -7.81
CA GLY A 57 2.72 4.82 -6.98
C GLY A 57 2.24 4.48 -5.56
N LYS A 58 0.93 4.40 -5.31
CA LYS A 58 0.35 3.97 -4.01
C LYS A 58 0.87 2.59 -3.59
N THR A 59 0.59 1.56 -4.41
CA THR A 59 1.06 0.18 -4.23
C THR A 59 2.59 0.08 -4.16
N LEU A 60 3.27 0.75 -5.09
CA LEU A 60 4.74 0.78 -5.15
C LEU A 60 5.36 1.27 -3.84
N LEU A 61 4.83 2.35 -3.25
CA LEU A 61 5.38 2.87 -2.01
C LEU A 61 5.27 1.86 -0.87
N VAL A 62 4.15 1.15 -0.76
CA VAL A 62 3.94 0.14 0.29
C VAL A 62 4.92 -1.03 0.11
N GLU A 63 5.04 -1.54 -1.12
CA GLU A 63 5.97 -2.64 -1.44
C GLU A 63 7.43 -2.29 -1.11
N VAL A 64 7.88 -1.12 -1.56
CA VAL A 64 9.25 -0.65 -1.33
C VAL A 64 9.50 -0.39 0.14
N ALA A 65 8.57 0.28 0.84
CA ALA A 65 8.71 0.57 2.26
C ALA A 65 8.71 -0.70 3.12
N ALA A 66 7.85 -1.67 2.81
CA ALA A 66 7.80 -2.95 3.52
C ALA A 66 9.15 -3.65 3.43
N LYS A 67 9.69 -3.77 2.21
CA LYS A 67 10.99 -4.39 1.96
C LYS A 67 12.13 -3.65 2.64
N GLU A 68 12.20 -2.33 2.48
CA GLU A 68 13.31 -1.51 2.98
C GLU A 68 13.32 -1.41 4.51
N LEU A 69 12.14 -1.43 5.15
CA LEU A 69 12.02 -1.41 6.62
C LEU A 69 12.03 -2.81 7.25
N GLY A 70 12.04 -3.88 6.45
CA GLY A 70 12.13 -5.25 6.96
C GLY A 70 10.81 -5.84 7.48
N TYR A 71 9.68 -5.43 6.89
CA TYR A 71 8.37 -6.04 7.10
C TYR A 71 8.13 -7.18 6.10
N GLU A 72 7.44 -8.22 6.56
CA GLU A 72 6.83 -9.22 5.69
C GLU A 72 5.48 -8.67 5.19
N LEU A 73 5.39 -8.36 3.90
CA LEU A 73 4.20 -7.77 3.29
C LEU A 73 3.15 -8.83 2.97
N PHE A 74 1.95 -8.66 3.52
CA PHE A 74 0.75 -9.40 3.17
C PHE A 74 -0.18 -8.49 2.37
N GLN A 75 -0.06 -8.55 1.05
CA GLN A 75 -0.88 -7.76 0.13
C GLN A 75 -2.11 -8.55 -0.32
N LEU A 76 -3.26 -7.88 -0.30
CA LEU A 76 -4.54 -8.38 -0.78
C LEU A 76 -5.17 -7.31 -1.66
N ASN A 77 -5.60 -7.68 -2.85
CA ASN A 77 -6.48 -6.83 -3.63
C ASN A 77 -7.92 -7.02 -3.12
N ALA A 78 -8.66 -5.92 -2.92
CA ALA A 78 -10.03 -5.99 -2.42
C ALA A 78 -10.97 -6.77 -3.36
N SER A 79 -10.69 -6.78 -4.67
CA SER A 79 -11.45 -7.60 -5.64
C SER A 79 -11.25 -9.12 -5.44
N ASP A 80 -10.14 -9.52 -4.80
CA ASP A 80 -9.85 -10.90 -4.41
C ASP A 80 -10.33 -11.22 -2.99
N ALA A 81 -10.34 -10.23 -2.09
CA ALA A 81 -10.76 -10.36 -0.69
C ALA A 81 -12.30 -10.32 -0.52
N ARG A 82 -13.00 -11.21 -1.23
CA ARG A 82 -14.47 -11.21 -1.31
C ARG A 82 -15.20 -11.72 -0.07
N THR A 83 -14.49 -12.18 0.97
CA THR A 83 -15.15 -12.82 2.12
C THR A 83 -14.48 -12.43 3.44
N GLU A 84 -15.32 -12.05 4.41
CA GLU A 84 -14.94 -11.76 5.80
C GLU A 84 -14.05 -12.84 6.41
N SER A 85 -14.31 -14.11 6.10
CA SER A 85 -13.52 -15.26 6.57
C SER A 85 -12.06 -15.22 6.09
N MET A 86 -11.81 -14.73 4.88
CA MET A 86 -10.46 -14.60 4.33
C MET A 86 -9.69 -13.49 5.07
N LEU A 87 -10.32 -12.32 5.23
CA LEU A 87 -9.74 -11.18 5.93
C LEU A 87 -9.42 -11.51 7.40
N ARG A 88 -10.37 -12.14 8.12
CA ARG A 88 -10.17 -12.56 9.52
C ARG A 88 -9.09 -13.63 9.66
N ARG A 89 -9.03 -14.59 8.73
CA ARG A 89 -7.98 -15.61 8.74
C ARG A 89 -6.60 -14.99 8.54
N LEU A 90 -6.47 -14.01 7.64
CA LEU A 90 -5.20 -13.35 7.36
C LEU A 90 -4.72 -12.47 8.51
N VAL A 91 -5.62 -11.72 9.16
CA VAL A 91 -5.28 -10.95 10.37
C VAL A 91 -5.02 -11.87 11.58
N GLY A 92 -5.81 -12.94 11.72
CA GLY A 92 -5.62 -13.95 12.77
C GLY A 92 -4.30 -14.72 12.64
N GLN A 93 -3.85 -15.02 11.42
CA GLN A 93 -2.55 -15.65 11.18
C GLN A 93 -1.38 -14.66 11.18
N SER A 94 -1.60 -13.40 10.82
CA SER A 94 -0.56 -12.37 10.92
C SER A 94 -0.29 -11.93 12.37
N SER A 95 -1.29 -11.96 13.24
CA SER A 95 -1.13 -11.63 14.67
C SER A 95 -0.57 -12.77 15.53
N LYS A 96 -0.68 -14.04 15.11
CA LYS A 96 -0.26 -15.23 15.89
C LYS A 96 1.07 -15.85 15.45
N SER A 97 1.51 -15.61 14.22
CA SER A 97 2.78 -16.17 13.74
C SER A 97 3.94 -15.21 14.02
N VAL A 98 4.95 -15.69 14.74
CA VAL A 98 6.29 -15.09 14.73
C VAL A 98 6.75 -15.03 13.27
N SER A 99 7.09 -13.84 12.76
CA SER A 99 7.63 -13.76 11.39
C SER A 99 8.96 -14.50 11.37
N LEU A 100 9.04 -15.55 10.56
CA LEU A 100 10.26 -16.34 10.38
C LEU A 100 11.30 -15.63 9.51
N TYR A 101 10.88 -14.56 8.81
CA TYR A 101 11.64 -13.91 7.74
C TYR A 101 11.77 -12.39 7.89
N SER A 102 11.20 -11.78 8.93
CA SER A 102 11.20 -10.32 9.07
C SER A 102 11.70 -9.85 10.44
N SER A 103 12.37 -8.70 10.44
CA SER A 103 12.92 -8.07 11.64
C SER A 103 11.91 -7.12 12.32
N LYS A 104 10.87 -6.69 11.60
CA LYS A 104 9.84 -5.76 12.10
C LYS A 104 8.43 -6.35 12.25
N GLY A 105 8.25 -7.62 11.90
CA GLY A 105 6.93 -8.27 11.85
C GLY A 105 6.25 -8.13 10.49
N LYS A 106 4.92 -8.19 10.49
CA LYS A 106 4.11 -8.22 9.27
C LYS A 106 3.50 -6.85 8.99
N LEU A 107 3.27 -6.53 7.72
CA LEU A 107 2.52 -5.38 7.25
C LEU A 107 1.37 -5.88 6.39
N VAL A 108 0.13 -5.54 6.75
CA VAL A 108 -1.05 -5.90 5.95
C VAL A 108 -1.36 -4.74 5.01
N PHE A 109 -1.53 -5.04 3.73
CA PHE A 109 -1.90 -4.07 2.71
C PHE A 109 -3.16 -4.51 1.97
N LEU A 110 -4.22 -3.72 2.10
CA LEU A 110 -5.48 -3.87 1.37
C LEU A 110 -5.48 -2.90 0.18
N ASP A 111 -5.19 -3.41 -1.00
CA ASP A 111 -5.11 -2.63 -2.23
C ASP A 111 -6.48 -2.51 -2.90
N GLU A 112 -6.69 -1.43 -3.65
CA GLU A 112 -7.92 -1.16 -4.43
C GLU A 112 -9.23 -1.31 -3.61
N ILE A 113 -9.28 -0.77 -2.39
CA ILE A 113 -10.48 -0.87 -1.52
C ILE A 113 -11.72 -0.17 -2.08
N ASP A 114 -11.55 0.67 -3.10
CA ASP A 114 -12.64 1.20 -3.91
C ASP A 114 -13.34 0.10 -4.72
N GLY A 115 -12.68 -1.03 -5.02
CA GLY A 115 -13.23 -2.18 -5.72
C GLY A 115 -14.26 -3.01 -4.94
N LEU A 116 -14.58 -2.62 -3.71
CA LEU A 116 -15.69 -3.18 -2.92
C LEU A 116 -17.05 -2.65 -3.50
N TYR A 117 -17.52 -3.21 -4.63
CA TYR A 117 -18.86 -2.99 -5.24
C TYR A 117 -19.82 -4.23 -5.33
N GLY A 118 -20.96 -4.21 -4.60
CA GLY A 118 -21.84 -5.37 -4.37
C GLY A 118 -22.67 -5.34 -3.06
N ALA A 119 -23.68 -6.22 -2.95
CA ALA A 119 -24.66 -6.24 -1.85
C ALA A 119 -24.14 -6.88 -0.53
N GLU A 120 -23.08 -7.70 -0.57
CA GLU A 120 -22.46 -8.35 0.60
C GLU A 120 -21.42 -7.47 1.33
N GLU A 121 -21.24 -6.23 0.89
CA GLU A 121 -20.02 -5.45 1.15
C GLU A 121 -20.10 -4.45 2.29
N THR A 122 -21.33 -4.12 2.71
CA THR A 122 -21.53 -3.43 3.99
C THR A 122 -20.89 -4.23 5.13
N GLY A 123 -20.86 -5.57 5.01
CA GLY A 123 -20.15 -6.46 5.93
C GLY A 123 -18.62 -6.38 5.79
N ALA A 124 -18.08 -6.22 4.58
CA ALA A 124 -16.64 -6.15 4.34
C ALA A 124 -16.01 -4.89 4.95
N VAL A 125 -16.60 -3.70 4.72
CA VAL A 125 -16.12 -2.46 5.32
C VAL A 125 -16.15 -2.53 6.85
N LYS A 126 -17.26 -3.02 7.42
CA LYS A 126 -17.38 -3.22 8.87
C LYS A 126 -16.32 -4.18 9.40
N THR A 127 -16.09 -5.29 8.71
CA THR A 127 -15.04 -6.26 9.05
C THR A 127 -13.67 -5.60 9.07
N ILE A 128 -13.31 -4.82 8.03
CA ILE A 128 -12.02 -4.13 7.97
C ILE A 128 -11.88 -3.15 9.14
N VAL A 129 -12.93 -2.42 9.52
CA VAL A 129 -12.92 -1.53 10.69
C VAL A 129 -12.65 -2.31 11.99
N GLU A 130 -13.31 -3.45 12.19
CA GLU A 130 -13.07 -4.33 13.35
C GLU A 130 -11.63 -4.86 13.36
N LEU A 131 -11.14 -5.30 12.20
CA LEU A 131 -9.77 -5.76 12.03
C LEU A 131 -8.75 -4.70 12.39
N ILE A 132 -8.95 -3.45 11.97
CA ILE A 132 -8.07 -2.33 12.33
C ILE A 132 -8.02 -2.13 13.85
N LYS A 133 -9.16 -2.22 14.53
CA LYS A 133 -9.24 -2.05 16.00
C LYS A 133 -8.56 -3.16 16.77
N GLU A 134 -8.62 -4.39 16.27
CA GLU A 134 -8.05 -5.58 16.94
C GLU A 134 -6.61 -5.89 16.50
N SER A 135 -6.12 -5.23 15.44
CA SER A 135 -4.85 -5.57 14.83
C SER A 135 -3.66 -5.29 15.74
N ARG A 136 -2.73 -6.26 15.76
CA ARG A 136 -1.39 -6.12 16.36
C ARG A 136 -0.31 -5.77 15.35
N VAL A 137 -0.69 -5.61 14.08
CA VAL A 137 0.20 -5.31 12.97
C VAL A 137 -0.30 -4.09 12.19
N PRO A 138 0.58 -3.28 11.59
CA PRO A 138 0.16 -2.14 10.79
C PRO A 138 -0.70 -2.59 9.61
N ILE A 139 -1.80 -1.86 9.38
CA ILE A 139 -2.71 -2.04 8.25
C ILE A 139 -2.65 -0.79 7.37
N VAL A 140 -2.41 -1.00 6.09
CA VAL A 140 -2.44 0.01 5.04
C VAL A 140 -3.56 -0.33 4.08
N MET A 141 -4.26 0.69 3.61
CA MET A 141 -5.30 0.59 2.61
C MET A 141 -4.96 1.52 1.45
N ALA A 142 -5.33 1.17 0.22
CA ALA A 142 -5.22 2.06 -0.93
C ALA A 142 -6.55 2.17 -1.69
N ALA A 143 -6.94 3.40 -2.04
CA ALA A 143 -8.13 3.69 -2.83
C ALA A 143 -7.80 4.70 -3.92
N ASN A 144 -8.60 4.77 -4.99
CA ASN A 144 -8.51 5.88 -5.93
C ASN A 144 -9.25 7.12 -5.42
N ASP A 145 -10.48 6.94 -4.94
CA ASP A 145 -11.31 7.99 -4.35
C ASP A 145 -11.79 7.58 -2.95
N PRO A 146 -11.33 8.22 -1.86
CA PRO A 146 -11.75 7.87 -0.50
C PRO A 146 -13.09 8.51 -0.11
N TRP A 147 -13.63 9.42 -0.93
CA TRP A 147 -14.84 10.18 -0.61
C TRP A 147 -16.13 9.42 -0.91
N ASP A 148 -16.02 8.24 -1.53
CA ASP A 148 -17.14 7.32 -1.63
C ASP A 148 -17.80 7.14 -0.24
N PRO A 149 -19.12 7.35 -0.12
CA PRO A 149 -19.85 7.19 1.14
C PRO A 149 -19.60 5.84 1.84
N LYS A 150 -19.37 4.77 1.09
CA LYS A 150 -19.07 3.43 1.63
C LYS A 150 -17.76 3.39 2.41
N LEU A 151 -16.77 4.20 2.01
CA LEU A 151 -15.45 4.23 2.63
C LEU A 151 -15.38 5.18 3.83
N ARG A 152 -16.49 5.86 4.18
CA ARG A 152 -16.54 6.81 5.30
C ARG A 152 -16.03 6.21 6.61
N ALA A 153 -16.47 5.00 6.95
CA ALA A 153 -16.06 4.34 8.19
C ALA A 153 -14.55 4.04 8.22
N LEU A 154 -13.95 3.74 7.06
CA LEU A 154 -12.50 3.52 6.93
C LEU A 154 -11.71 4.82 7.09
N ARG A 155 -12.24 5.95 6.58
CA ARG A 155 -11.64 7.28 6.78
C ARG A 155 -11.58 7.68 8.25
N GLU A 156 -12.53 7.25 9.08
CA GLU A 156 -12.56 7.60 10.51
C GLU A 156 -11.48 6.86 11.32
N VAL A 157 -11.12 5.63 10.90
CA VAL A 157 -10.13 4.77 11.57
C VAL A 157 -8.74 4.79 10.93
N ALA A 158 -8.52 5.63 9.92
CA ALA A 158 -7.24 5.73 9.20
C ALA A 158 -6.68 7.16 9.21
N ILE A 159 -5.36 7.27 9.13
CA ILE A 159 -4.71 8.51 8.70
C ILE A 159 -4.81 8.62 7.18
N MET A 160 -5.15 9.81 6.68
CA MET A 160 -5.32 10.07 5.26
C MET A 160 -4.00 10.55 4.64
N ILE A 161 -3.53 9.87 3.59
CA ILE A 161 -2.30 10.22 2.86
C ILE A 161 -2.63 10.38 1.37
N GLU A 162 -2.64 11.62 0.91
CA GLU A 162 -2.94 11.98 -0.47
C GLU A 162 -1.72 11.81 -1.38
N PHE A 163 -1.93 11.14 -2.51
CA PHE A 163 -1.00 11.06 -3.62
C PHE A 163 -1.49 11.95 -4.75
N LYS A 164 -0.65 12.90 -5.13
CA LYS A 164 -0.92 13.82 -6.23
C LYS A 164 -0.34 13.27 -7.54
N ARG A 165 -0.86 13.75 -8.67
CA ARG A 165 -0.25 13.47 -9.97
C ARG A 165 1.20 13.95 -9.98
N LEU A 166 2.07 13.13 -10.55
CA LEU A 166 3.47 13.51 -10.74
C LEU A 166 3.55 14.74 -11.66
N LYS A 167 4.41 15.69 -11.29
CA LYS A 167 4.66 16.87 -12.13
C LYS A 167 5.31 16.41 -13.43
N VAL A 168 4.88 16.97 -14.56
CA VAL A 168 5.41 16.63 -15.90
C VAL A 168 6.94 16.73 -15.94
N TYR A 169 7.50 17.76 -15.32
CA TYR A 169 8.96 17.94 -15.21
C TYR A 169 9.66 16.77 -14.52
N SER A 170 9.09 16.25 -13.42
CA SER A 170 9.62 15.10 -12.68
C SER A 170 9.63 13.83 -13.55
N ILE A 171 8.55 13.62 -14.31
CA ILE A 171 8.43 12.50 -15.26
C ILE A 171 9.52 12.62 -16.35
N ILE A 172 9.64 13.77 -17.01
CA ILE A 172 10.63 14.01 -18.07
C ILE A 172 12.06 13.79 -17.53
N LYS A 173 12.35 14.32 -16.34
CA LYS A 173 13.65 14.16 -15.69
C LYS A 173 13.98 12.69 -15.45
N HIS A 174 13.02 11.89 -15.02
CA HIS A 174 13.22 10.46 -14.79
C HIS A 174 13.36 9.68 -16.10
N LEU A 175 12.48 9.92 -17.09
CA LEU A 175 12.56 9.28 -18.41
C LEU A 175 13.90 9.56 -19.09
N LYS A 176 14.41 10.80 -19.01
CA LYS A 176 15.74 11.14 -19.54
C LYS A 176 16.85 10.29 -18.91
N LYS A 177 16.78 10.01 -17.61
CA LYS A 177 17.75 9.12 -16.94
C LYS A 177 17.63 7.69 -17.41
N ILE A 178 16.42 7.19 -17.67
CA ILE A 178 16.22 5.86 -18.24
C ILE A 178 16.86 5.80 -19.62
N CYS A 179 16.57 6.76 -20.51
CA CYS A 179 17.14 6.82 -21.85
C CYS A 179 18.66 6.92 -21.89
N LEU A 180 19.30 7.44 -20.84
CA LEU A 180 20.77 7.51 -20.74
C LEU A 180 21.41 6.21 -20.23
N ARG A 181 20.62 5.29 -19.66
CA ARG A 181 21.09 4.01 -19.10
C ARG A 181 20.88 2.83 -20.04
N GLU A 182 20.07 3.02 -21.07
CA GLU A 182 19.75 2.06 -22.13
C GLU A 182 20.59 2.37 -23.38
#